data_AF-A0A5C5ZD96-F1
#
_entry.id   AF-A0A5C5ZD96-F1
#
_cell.length_a   1.000
_cell.length_b   1.000
_cell.length_c   1.000
_cell.angle_alpha   90.00
_cell.angle_beta   90.00
_cell.angle_gamma   90.00
#
_symmetry.space_group_name_H-M   'P 1'
#
loop_
_entity.id
_entity.type
_entity.pdbx_description
1 polymer ?
#
loop_
_entity_poly.entity_id
_entity_poly.type
_entity_poly.pdbx_seq_one_letter_code
_entity_poly.pdbx_strand_id
1 'polypeptide(L)'
;MNAGEKIAWAELVISLTALVAAFALYPWLGDGAAGAFGLLGLLGGCVIFTRGRGTAVVFDERDTEIHQRGLRIGVFTGWMVGFMGLVAVVLWCVSRTLATAPVVWLVWLVWLQISLCYAVKGLVEVRCYRGAEHAS
;
A
#
# COMPACT_ATOMS: atom_id res chain seq x y z
N MET A 1 19.50 5.39 8.23
CA MET A 1 18.34 4.53 7.94
C MET A 1 18.44 3.17 8.61
N ASN A 2 17.59 2.94 9.62
CA ASN A 2 17.40 1.64 10.25
C ASN A 2 16.66 0.65 9.30
N ALA A 3 16.63 -0.64 9.64
CA ALA A 3 15.93 -1.67 8.86
C ALA A 3 14.43 -1.37 8.73
N GLY A 4 13.77 -0.94 9.81
CA GLY A 4 12.36 -0.53 9.78
C GLY A 4 12.10 0.61 8.80
N GLU A 5 12.96 1.64 8.80
CA GLU A 5 12.83 2.76 7.85
C GLU A 5 13.04 2.31 6.40
N LYS A 6 13.98 1.39 6.12
CA LYS A 6 14.17 0.82 4.78
C LYS A 6 12.95 0.06 4.29
N ILE A 7 12.31 -0.71 5.19
CA ILE A 7 11.06 -1.43 4.89
C ILE A 7 9.95 -0.43 4.58
N ALA A 8 9.77 0.60 5.43
CA ALA A 8 8.75 1.63 5.21
C ALA A 8 8.91 2.34 3.85
N TRP A 9 10.15 2.66 3.45
CA TRP A 9 10.44 3.21 2.13
C TRP A 9 10.17 2.22 1.00
N ALA A 10 10.55 0.95 1.16
CA ALA A 10 10.28 -0.08 0.16
C ALA A 10 8.77 -0.23 -0.05
N GLU A 11 7.98 -0.31 1.02
CA GLU A 11 6.52 -0.39 0.96
C GLU A 11 5.93 0.81 0.22
N LEU A 12 6.37 2.03 0.56
CA LEU A 12 5.91 3.25 -0.08
C LEU A 12 6.24 3.27 -1.58
N VAL A 13 7.51 3.03 -1.93
CA VAL A 13 8.00 3.10 -3.32
C VAL A 13 7.37 2.03 -4.18
N ILE A 14 7.33 0.77 -3.72
CA ILE A 14 6.73 -0.34 -4.47
C ILE A 14 5.26 -0.05 -4.74
N SER A 15 4.52 0.40 -3.72
CA SER A 15 3.08 0.65 -3.84
C SER A 15 2.76 1.86 -4.73
N LEU A 16 3.54 2.94 -4.63
CA LEU A 16 3.38 4.09 -5.52
C LEU A 16 3.77 3.75 -6.96
N THR A 17 4.84 2.97 -7.14
CA THR A 17 5.28 2.55 -8.48
C THR A 17 4.24 1.63 -9.11
N ALA A 18 3.64 0.71 -8.36
CA ALA A 18 2.54 -0.13 -8.83
C ALA A 18 1.34 0.71 -9.29
N LEU A 19 0.93 1.72 -8.51
CA LEU A 19 -0.14 2.65 -8.89
C LEU A 19 0.20 3.42 -10.16
N VAL A 20 1.36 4.08 -10.19
CA VAL A 20 1.79 4.90 -11.33
C VAL A 20 1.92 4.04 -12.59
N ALA A 21 2.51 2.86 -12.48
CA ALA A 21 2.64 1.93 -13.61
C ALA A 21 1.26 1.46 -14.11
N ALA A 22 0.32 1.11 -13.22
CA ALA A 22 -1.02 0.70 -13.61
C ALA A 22 -1.77 1.82 -14.34
N PHE A 23 -1.72 3.05 -13.85
CA PHE A 23 -2.36 4.20 -14.50
C PHE A 23 -1.66 4.61 -15.80
N ALA A 24 -0.33 4.56 -15.84
CA ALA A 24 0.43 4.86 -17.05
C ALA A 24 0.15 3.82 -18.14
N LEU A 25 0.05 2.53 -17.79
CA LEU A 25 -0.19 1.46 -18.76
C LEU A 25 -1.65 1.37 -19.22
N TYR A 26 -2.60 1.92 -18.46
CA TYR A 26 -4.03 1.89 -18.76
C TYR A 26 -4.40 2.33 -20.20
N PRO A 27 -3.90 3.47 -20.75
CA PRO A 27 -4.23 3.87 -22.12
C PRO A 27 -3.79 2.90 -23.22
N TRP A 28 -2.77 2.05 -22.96
CA TRP A 28 -2.26 1.10 -23.96
C TRP A 28 -2.76 -0.32 -23.75
N LEU A 29 -2.88 -0.76 -22.50
CA LEU A 29 -3.21 -2.15 -22.14
C LEU A 29 -4.65 -2.32 -21.63
N GLY A 30 -5.39 -1.22 -21.42
CA GLY A 30 -6.72 -1.26 -20.83
C GLY A 30 -6.73 -2.02 -19.50
N ASP A 31 -7.61 -3.02 -19.39
CA ASP A 31 -7.71 -3.85 -18.19
C ASP A 31 -6.47 -4.72 -17.93
N GLY A 32 -5.66 -4.99 -18.95
CA GLY A 32 -4.37 -5.68 -18.81
C GLY A 32 -3.35 -4.90 -17.97
N ALA A 33 -3.55 -3.59 -17.80
CA ALA A 33 -2.70 -2.75 -16.95
C ALA A 33 -2.79 -3.15 -15.46
N ALA A 34 -3.84 -3.88 -15.04
CA ALA A 34 -3.92 -4.44 -13.69
C ALA A 34 -2.75 -5.39 -13.38
N GLY A 35 -2.10 -5.95 -14.40
CA GLY A 35 -0.87 -6.75 -14.23
C GLY A 35 0.29 -5.99 -13.57
N ALA A 36 0.31 -4.65 -13.65
CA ALA A 36 1.30 -3.82 -12.97
C ALA A 36 1.23 -3.94 -11.43
N PHE A 37 0.06 -4.29 -10.88
CA PHE A 37 -0.07 -4.58 -9.45
C PHE A 37 0.70 -5.84 -9.03
N GLY A 38 1.17 -6.66 -9.97
CA GLY A 38 2.14 -7.71 -9.71
C GLY A 38 3.44 -7.19 -9.06
N LEU A 39 3.78 -5.91 -9.23
CA LEU A 39 4.88 -5.26 -8.53
C LEU A 39 4.72 -5.27 -7.00
N LEU A 40 3.48 -5.32 -6.48
CA LEU A 40 3.23 -5.48 -5.05
C LEU A 40 3.78 -6.81 -4.49
N GLY A 41 4.03 -7.80 -5.35
CA GLY A 41 4.75 -9.03 -4.97
C GLY A 41 6.16 -8.75 -4.43
N LEU A 42 6.79 -7.64 -4.83
CA LEU A 42 8.10 -7.23 -4.32
C LEU A 42 8.08 -6.86 -2.83
N LEU A 43 6.90 -6.58 -2.25
CA LEU A 43 6.75 -6.35 -0.80
C LEU A 43 7.21 -7.57 0.01
N GLY A 44 7.05 -8.79 -0.52
CA GLY A 44 7.58 -10.00 0.12
C GLY A 44 9.12 -10.02 0.20
N GLY A 45 9.80 -9.28 -0.68
CA GLY A 45 11.26 -9.10 -0.67
C GLY A 45 11.78 -8.24 0.47
N CYS A 46 10.91 -7.51 1.19
CA CYS A 46 11.32 -6.67 2.33
C CYS A 46 11.99 -7.48 3.46
N VAL A 47 11.77 -8.80 3.52
CA VAL A 47 12.45 -9.72 4.45
C VAL A 47 13.98 -9.70 4.28
N ILE A 48 14.49 -9.35 3.10
CA ILE A 48 15.94 -9.27 2.87
C ILE A 48 16.57 -8.17 3.75
N PHE A 49 15.84 -7.09 4.06
CA PHE A 49 16.35 -6.00 4.89
C PHE A 49 16.50 -6.38 6.37
N THR A 50 15.88 -7.48 6.81
CA THR A 50 16.03 -8.01 8.18
C THR A 50 17.03 -9.17 8.25
N ARG A 51 17.38 -9.76 7.11
CA ARG A 51 18.18 -10.99 7.01
C ARG A 51 19.69 -10.66 6.94
N GLY A 52 20.32 -10.45 8.11
CA GLY A 52 21.77 -10.28 8.18
C GLY A 52 22.38 -9.68 9.45
N ARG A 53 21.63 -9.49 10.54
CA ARG A 53 22.08 -8.69 11.69
C ARG A 53 22.53 -9.46 12.95
N GLY A 54 22.72 -10.78 12.90
CA GLY A 54 23.26 -11.54 14.03
C GLY A 54 22.47 -11.34 15.34
N THR A 55 23.16 -11.31 16.49
CA THR A 55 22.61 -11.09 17.85
C THR A 55 22.19 -9.64 18.13
N ALA A 56 22.28 -8.72 17.16
CA ALA A 56 21.85 -7.34 17.34
C ALA A 56 20.32 -7.24 17.21
N VAL A 57 19.70 -6.50 18.14
CA VAL A 57 18.26 -6.20 18.12
C VAL A 57 17.91 -5.52 16.79
N VAL A 58 17.16 -6.22 15.93
CA VAL A 58 16.80 -5.76 14.58
C VAL A 58 15.64 -4.76 14.62
N PHE A 59 14.79 -4.88 15.66
CA PHE A 59 13.63 -4.04 15.92
C PHE A 59 13.65 -3.59 17.38
N ASP A 60 13.69 -2.29 17.60
CA ASP A 60 13.52 -1.69 18.92
C ASP A 60 12.03 -1.57 19.28
N GLU A 61 11.70 -1.33 20.54
CA GLU A 61 10.33 -1.03 21.00
C GLU A 61 9.73 0.13 20.18
N ARG A 62 10.57 1.13 19.88
CA ARG A 62 10.21 2.26 19.02
C ARG A 62 9.80 1.86 17.60
N ASP A 63 10.53 0.94 16.98
CA ASP A 63 10.19 0.47 15.63
C ASP A 63 8.84 -0.26 15.64
N THR A 64 8.56 -0.98 16.71
CA THR A 64 7.28 -1.69 16.91
C THR A 64 6.12 -0.70 17.08
N GLU A 65 6.30 0.36 17.85
CA GLU A 65 5.28 1.42 18.00
C GLU A 65 5.00 2.15 16.69
N ILE A 66 6.04 2.51 15.95
CA ILE A 66 5.89 3.16 14.63
C ILE A 66 5.14 2.24 13.68
N HIS A 67 5.48 0.95 13.65
CA HIS A 67 4.80 -0.03 12.82
C HIS A 67 3.33 -0.20 13.20
N GLN A 68 3.00 -0.30 14.49
CA GLN A 68 1.61 -0.37 14.95
C GLN A 68 0.81 0.88 14.59
N ARG A 69 1.42 2.06 14.66
CA ARG A 69 0.81 3.31 14.23
C ARG A 69 0.57 3.32 12.72
N GLY A 70 1.54 2.84 11.94
CA GLY A 70 1.42 2.62 10.51
C GLY A 70 0.27 1.69 10.16
N LEU A 71 0.12 0.56 10.86
CA LEU A 71 -1.01 -0.36 10.67
C LEU A 71 -2.34 0.29 11.03
N ARG A 72 -2.45 0.91 12.22
CA ARG A 72 -3.71 1.49 12.69
C ARG A 72 -4.20 2.62 11.80
N ILE A 73 -3.30 3.49 11.34
CA ILE A 73 -3.66 4.64 10.51
C ILE A 73 -3.72 4.21 9.04
N GLY A 74 -2.64 3.62 8.52
CA GLY A 74 -2.49 3.33 7.10
C GLY A 74 -3.44 2.24 6.61
N VAL A 75 -3.49 1.09 7.29
CA VAL A 75 -4.37 0.00 6.87
C VAL A 75 -5.83 0.38 7.08
N PHE A 76 -6.19 0.96 8.22
CA PHE A 76 -7.59 1.32 8.46
C PHE A 76 -8.08 2.43 7.52
N THR A 77 -7.27 3.47 7.30
CA THR A 77 -7.64 4.57 6.40
C THR A 77 -7.71 4.09 4.95
N GLY A 78 -6.70 3.36 4.48
CA GLY A 78 -6.71 2.81 3.12
C GLY A 78 -7.87 1.83 2.92
N TRP A 79 -8.18 1.02 3.92
CA TRP A 79 -9.30 0.08 3.90
C TRP A 79 -10.64 0.81 3.84
N MET A 80 -10.87 1.80 4.70
CA MET A 80 -12.11 2.58 4.69
C MET A 80 -12.29 3.34 3.38
N VAL A 81 -11.23 3.94 2.83
CA VAL A 81 -11.27 4.61 1.52
C VAL A 81 -11.64 3.62 0.41
N GLY A 82 -11.02 2.44 0.38
CA GLY A 82 -11.32 1.40 -0.59
C GLY A 82 -12.75 0.86 -0.46
N PHE A 83 -13.20 0.60 0.77
CA PHE A 83 -14.55 0.13 1.07
C PHE A 83 -15.61 1.16 0.63
N MET A 84 -15.41 2.43 0.95
CA MET A 84 -16.30 3.51 0.49
C MET A 84 -16.29 3.65 -1.03
N GLY A 85 -15.13 3.45 -1.67
CA GLY A 85 -15.01 3.40 -3.13
C GLY A 85 -15.82 2.25 -3.76
N LEU A 86 -15.75 1.06 -3.18
CA LEU A 86 -16.56 -0.10 -3.59
C LEU A 86 -18.05 0.18 -3.48
N VAL A 87 -18.49 0.73 -2.34
CA VAL A 87 -19.89 1.14 -2.14
C VAL A 87 -20.32 2.15 -3.20
N ALA A 88 -19.51 3.17 -3.46
CA ALA A 88 -19.80 4.19 -4.47
C ALA A 88 -19.93 3.60 -5.89
N VAL A 89 -19.05 2.69 -6.27
CA VAL A 89 -19.10 2.02 -7.59
C VAL A 89 -20.34 1.14 -7.72
N VAL A 90 -20.68 0.38 -6.68
CA VAL A 90 -21.91 -0.44 -6.69
C VAL A 90 -23.15 0.43 -6.82
N LEU A 91 -23.26 1.49 -6.02
CA LEU A 91 -24.40 2.43 -6.08
C LEU A 91 -24.48 3.12 -7.45
N TRP A 92 -23.34 3.44 -8.06
CA TRP A 92 -23.27 4.01 -9.41
C TRP A 92 -23.74 3.02 -10.49
N CYS A 93 -23.33 1.75 -10.42
CA CYS A 93 -23.79 0.73 -11.36
C CYS A 93 -25.31 0.53 -11.26
N VAL A 94 -25.85 0.48 -10.03
CA VAL A 94 -27.29 0.35 -9.78
C VAL A 94 -28.06 1.55 -10.36
N SER A 95 -27.57 2.77 -10.18
CA SER A 95 -28.24 3.98 -10.71
C SER A 95 -28.24 4.04 -12.24
N ARG A 96 -27.30 3.35 -12.89
CA ARG A 96 -27.21 3.20 -14.36
C ARG A 96 -27.97 1.98 -14.90
N THR A 97 -28.84 1.36 -14.11
CA THR A 97 -29.63 0.17 -14.49
C THR A 97 -28.79 -1.05 -14.90
N LEU A 98 -27.52 -1.11 -14.50
CA LEU A 98 -26.72 -2.32 -14.66
C LEU A 98 -27.15 -3.33 -13.60
N ALA A 99 -27.54 -4.53 -14.03
CA ALA A 99 -28.01 -5.59 -13.12
C ALA A 99 -26.92 -6.05 -12.13
N THR A 100 -25.64 -5.88 -12.50
CA THR A 100 -24.49 -6.26 -11.67
C THR A 100 -23.29 -5.33 -11.93
N ALA A 101 -22.44 -5.15 -10.92
CA ALA A 101 -21.16 -4.46 -11.07
C ALA A 101 -20.17 -5.35 -11.87
N PRO A 102 -19.47 -4.81 -12.88
CA PRO A 102 -18.51 -5.59 -13.65
C PRO A 102 -17.38 -6.13 -12.75
N VAL A 103 -17.06 -7.43 -12.87
CA VAL A 103 -15.99 -8.08 -12.08
C VAL A 103 -14.65 -7.36 -12.26
N VAL A 104 -14.36 -6.89 -13.47
CA VAL A 104 -13.14 -6.14 -13.79
C VAL A 104 -12.97 -4.91 -12.91
N TRP A 105 -14.05 -4.16 -12.67
CA TRP A 105 -14.01 -2.96 -11.83
C TRP A 105 -13.74 -3.31 -10.37
N LEU A 106 -14.33 -4.42 -9.89
CA LEU A 106 -14.08 -4.94 -8.56
C LEU A 106 -12.62 -5.37 -8.39
N VAL A 107 -12.05 -6.04 -9.39
CA VAL A 107 -10.62 -6.44 -9.40
C VAL A 107 -9.72 -5.22 -9.30
N TRP A 108 -9.96 -4.20 -10.12
CA TRP A 108 -9.21 -2.93 -10.06
C TRP A 108 -9.32 -2.26 -8.70
N LEU A 109 -10.53 -2.20 -8.12
CA LEU A 109 -10.74 -1.60 -6.80
C LEU A 109 -9.98 -2.33 -5.70
N VAL A 110 -9.98 -3.67 -5.71
CA VAL A 110 -9.23 -4.47 -4.72
C VAL A 110 -7.74 -4.18 -4.83
N TRP A 111 -7.18 -4.17 -6.04
CA TRP A 111 -5.75 -3.90 -6.22
C TRP A 111 -5.36 -2.46 -5.88
N LEU A 112 -6.18 -1.49 -6.27
CA LEU A 112 -6.01 -0.09 -5.87
C LEU A 112 -6.04 0.05 -4.36
N GLN A 113 -6.96 -0.65 -3.67
CA GLN A 113 -7.07 -0.64 -2.22
C GLN A 113 -5.81 -1.20 -1.55
N ILE A 114 -5.33 -2.37 -1.99
CA ILE A 114 -4.10 -2.97 -1.44
C ILE A 114 -2.93 -2.01 -1.62
N SER A 115 -2.75 -1.48 -2.83
CA SER A 115 -1.66 -0.55 -3.12
C SER A 115 -1.76 0.73 -2.29
N LEU A 116 -2.97 1.28 -2.13
CA LEU A 116 -3.18 2.50 -1.35
C LEU A 116 -2.97 2.27 0.15
N CYS A 117 -3.39 1.12 0.70
CA CYS A 117 -3.11 0.74 2.09
C CYS A 117 -1.61 0.74 2.39
N TYR A 118 -0.81 0.06 1.56
CA TYR A 118 0.64 -0.02 1.76
C TYR A 118 1.34 1.32 1.47
N ALA A 119 0.85 2.10 0.51
CA ALA A 119 1.37 3.45 0.25
C ALA A 119 1.14 4.37 1.46
N VAL A 120 -0.07 4.41 2.03
CA VAL A 120 -0.39 5.25 3.19
C VAL A 120 0.35 4.75 4.44
N LYS A 121 0.38 3.44 4.67
CA LYS A 121 1.16 2.83 5.76
C LYS A 121 2.63 3.23 5.68
N GLY A 122 3.29 2.97 4.54
CA GLY A 122 4.69 3.32 4.33
C GLY A 122 4.95 4.83 4.47
N LEU A 123 4.05 5.68 3.98
CA LEU A 123 4.14 7.13 4.17
C LEU A 123 4.10 7.54 5.65
N VAL A 124 3.18 6.97 6.43
CA VAL A 124 3.05 7.24 7.87
C VAL A 124 4.33 6.80 8.60
N GLU A 125 4.82 5.59 8.33
CA GLU A 125 6.04 5.07 8.95
C GLU A 125 7.26 5.93 8.61
N VAL A 126 7.47 6.28 7.32
CA VAL A 126 8.55 7.18 6.88
C VAL A 126 8.47 8.54 7.56
N ARG A 127 7.27 9.13 7.68
CA ARG A 127 7.10 10.40 8.39
C ARG A 127 7.42 10.30 9.87
N CYS A 128 7.02 9.21 10.52
CA CYS A 128 7.34 8.95 11.92
C CYS A 128 8.86 8.82 12.11
N TYR A 129 9.55 8.07 11.24
CA TYR A 129 11.02 7.95 11.29
C TYR A 129 11.75 9.28 11.06
N ARG A 130 11.29 10.09 10.12
CA ARG A 130 11.90 11.42 9.87
C ARG A 130 11.63 12.42 10.98
N GLY A 131 10.40 12.48 11.51
CA GLY A 131 10.08 13.36 12.64
C GLY A 131 10.83 12.98 13.91
N ALA A 132 11.12 11.69 14.06
CA ALA A 132 11.91 11.11 15.13
C ALA A 132 13.39 11.55 15.13
N GLU A 133 13.99 11.82 13.96
CA GLU A 133 15.38 12.32 13.83
C GLU A 133 15.52 13.81 14.17
N HIS A 134 14.44 14.59 14.10
CA HIS A 134 14.46 16.05 14.37
C HIS A 134 14.23 16.40 15.84
N ALA A 135 13.83 15.43 16.66
CA ALA A 135 13.52 15.61 18.09
C ALA A 135 14.65 15.16 19.03
N SER A 136 15.78 14.71 18.48
CA SER A 136 17.00 14.30 19.21
C SER A 136 18.13 15.28 18.96
#